data_AF-A0A931HQQ0-F1
#
_entry.id   AF-A0A931HQQ0-F1
#
_cell.length_a   1.000
_cell.length_b   1.000
_cell.length_c   1.000
_cell.angle_alpha   90.00
_cell.angle_beta   90.00
_cell.angle_gamma   90.00
#
_symmetry.space_group_name_H-M   'P 1'
#
loop_
_entity.id
_entity.type
_entity.pdbx_description
1 polymer ?
#
loop_
_entity_poly.entity_id
_entity_poly.type
_entity_poly.pdbx_seq_one_letter_code
_entity_poly.pdbx_strand_id
1 'polypeptide(L)'
;MTDDAALAAEIATAAGELLLTVRAAEADALSGRELGRRGDHDANVLILEMLAEHRPGDAVLSEESADDPARVDAERVWIIDPLDGSKEYGMLGHTDWAVHVALWEAGRGLTAGAVAQPGLGAVYSTDEAPVVERRPLGEGRPRIVVSGSRPPEFAGAVARAVGADVVRMGSAGAKAMAVLRGEVDAYVHAGGQWEWDSAAPVAVAQAAGLFCARIDGSELEYNRPHPYLPDLVICRPDWAPTLMAAVAEHATAPTDSPRVAMARAYIRSLISHDASHVRLAADAWRVENGQRTGDTGAEIRHRLEHGPEYRPLRRVRNLTFHEWGNNVVARFLLEIDTGSGAHTTVSITEHFDIPAGEIRSILAIIEPLSEE
;
A
#
# COMPACT_ATOMS: atom_id res chain seq x y z
N MET A 1 0.54 -32.91 -2.00
CA MET A 1 0.51 -31.49 -1.59
C MET A 1 1.35 -30.74 -2.59
N THR A 2 0.75 -29.77 -3.28
CA THR A 2 1.47 -28.85 -4.19
C THR A 2 2.55 -28.12 -3.40
N ASP A 3 3.71 -27.87 -4.02
CA ASP A 3 4.77 -27.04 -3.44
C ASP A 3 4.26 -25.61 -3.13
N ASP A 4 4.84 -24.92 -2.15
CA ASP A 4 4.38 -23.58 -1.73
C ASP A 4 4.51 -22.53 -2.84
N ALA A 5 5.58 -22.56 -3.65
CA ALA A 5 5.76 -21.61 -4.75
C ALA A 5 4.83 -21.93 -5.93
N ALA A 6 4.62 -23.20 -6.22
CA ALA A 6 3.61 -23.64 -7.20
C ALA A 6 2.19 -23.25 -6.75
N LEU A 7 1.86 -23.40 -5.45
CA LEU A 7 0.58 -22.99 -4.90
C LEU A 7 0.39 -21.46 -4.96
N ALA A 8 1.42 -20.68 -4.65
CA ALA A 8 1.36 -19.22 -4.78
C ALA A 8 1.03 -18.81 -6.22
N ALA A 9 1.67 -19.44 -7.21
CA ALA A 9 1.41 -19.19 -8.63
C ALA A 9 -0.01 -19.61 -9.04
N GLU A 10 -0.48 -20.77 -8.58
CA GLU A 10 -1.85 -21.26 -8.84
C GLU A 10 -2.91 -20.30 -8.29
N ILE A 11 -2.78 -19.87 -7.03
CA ILE A 11 -3.67 -18.90 -6.39
C ILE A 11 -3.67 -17.56 -7.15
N ALA A 12 -2.48 -17.01 -7.45
CA ALA A 12 -2.36 -15.75 -8.16
C ALA A 12 -2.98 -15.82 -9.57
N THR A 13 -2.85 -16.97 -10.25
CA THR A 13 -3.44 -17.24 -11.56
C THR A 13 -4.97 -17.28 -11.46
N ALA A 14 -5.52 -18.08 -10.55
CA ALA A 14 -6.96 -18.22 -10.36
C ALA A 14 -7.65 -16.89 -9.99
N ALA A 15 -7.06 -16.13 -9.06
CA ALA A 15 -7.52 -14.79 -8.71
C ALA A 15 -7.43 -13.83 -9.90
N GLY A 16 -6.35 -13.89 -10.68
CA GLY A 16 -6.22 -13.10 -11.90
C GLY A 16 -7.29 -13.38 -12.96
N GLU A 17 -7.61 -14.66 -13.20
CA GLU A 17 -8.67 -15.10 -14.12
C GLU A 17 -10.06 -14.68 -13.63
N LEU A 18 -10.32 -14.78 -12.32
CA LEU A 18 -11.55 -14.30 -11.70
C LEU A 18 -11.71 -12.80 -11.91
N LEU A 19 -10.67 -12.01 -11.65
CA LEU A 19 -10.67 -10.57 -11.85
C LEU A 19 -10.94 -10.18 -13.31
N LEU A 20 -10.35 -10.89 -14.28
CA LEU A 20 -10.69 -10.66 -15.70
C LEU A 20 -12.16 -10.97 -15.99
N THR A 21 -12.70 -12.03 -15.40
CA THR A 21 -14.11 -12.42 -15.54
C THR A 21 -15.05 -11.37 -14.94
N VAL A 22 -14.79 -10.92 -13.71
CA VAL A 22 -15.55 -9.85 -13.04
C VAL A 22 -15.51 -8.57 -13.86
N ARG A 23 -14.32 -8.15 -14.30
CA ARG A 23 -14.14 -6.94 -15.10
C ARG A 23 -14.91 -6.98 -16.42
N ALA A 24 -14.96 -8.14 -17.06
CA ALA A 24 -15.72 -8.33 -18.31
C ALA A 24 -17.23 -8.39 -18.08
N ALA A 25 -17.69 -9.07 -17.03
CA ALA A 25 -19.11 -9.21 -16.72
C ALA A 25 -19.76 -7.89 -16.29
N GLU A 26 -19.00 -7.05 -15.57
CA GLU A 26 -19.49 -5.80 -14.98
C GLU A 26 -19.16 -4.56 -15.84
N ALA A 27 -18.54 -4.72 -17.02
CA ALA A 27 -18.02 -3.61 -17.83
C ALA A 27 -19.08 -2.55 -18.20
N ASP A 28 -20.35 -2.96 -18.34
CA ASP A 28 -21.48 -2.07 -18.66
C ASP A 28 -22.20 -1.51 -17.42
N ALA A 29 -21.94 -2.07 -16.23
CA ALA A 29 -22.67 -1.77 -15.00
C ALA A 29 -21.83 -1.01 -13.96
N LEU A 30 -20.56 -1.40 -13.80
CA LEU A 30 -19.64 -0.86 -12.79
C LEU A 30 -18.41 -0.25 -13.46
N SER A 31 -17.85 0.78 -12.83
CA SER A 31 -16.58 1.36 -13.25
C SER A 31 -15.88 2.04 -12.08
N GLY A 32 -14.59 2.32 -12.25
CA GLY A 32 -13.79 3.03 -11.26
C GLY A 32 -13.79 2.30 -9.91
N ARG A 33 -14.08 3.05 -8.84
CA ARG A 33 -13.97 2.56 -7.45
C ARG A 33 -14.91 1.39 -7.15
N GLU A 34 -16.12 1.39 -7.71
CA GLU A 34 -17.10 0.33 -7.42
C GLU A 34 -16.67 -1.01 -8.04
N LEU A 35 -16.14 -0.96 -9.26
CA LEU A 35 -15.56 -2.13 -9.91
C LEU A 35 -14.33 -2.64 -9.15
N GLY A 36 -13.46 -1.72 -8.70
CA GLY A 36 -12.32 -2.03 -7.83
C GLY A 36 -12.74 -2.83 -6.60
N ARG A 37 -13.64 -2.27 -5.78
CA ARG A 37 -14.15 -2.92 -4.56
C ARG A 37 -14.75 -4.30 -4.80
N ARG A 38 -15.47 -4.47 -5.93
CA ARG A 38 -16.02 -5.77 -6.30
C ARG A 38 -14.91 -6.78 -6.59
N GLY A 39 -13.89 -6.34 -7.34
CA GLY A 39 -12.71 -7.16 -7.63
C GLY A 39 -11.94 -7.54 -6.38
N ASP A 40 -11.64 -6.56 -5.52
CA ASP A 40 -10.95 -6.75 -4.24
C ASP A 40 -11.66 -7.82 -3.40
N HIS A 41 -12.99 -7.67 -3.22
CA HIS A 41 -13.80 -8.61 -2.43
C HIS A 41 -13.83 -10.02 -3.01
N ASP A 42 -14.15 -10.17 -4.30
CA ASP A 42 -14.32 -11.48 -4.93
C ASP A 42 -12.98 -12.24 -4.98
N ALA A 43 -11.87 -11.54 -5.28
CA ALA A 43 -10.53 -12.11 -5.28
C ALA A 43 -10.10 -12.53 -3.87
N ASN A 44 -10.38 -11.72 -2.84
CA ASN A 44 -10.06 -12.05 -1.47
C ASN A 44 -10.75 -13.34 -1.02
N VAL A 45 -12.05 -13.47 -1.30
CA VAL A 45 -12.82 -14.67 -0.95
C VAL A 45 -12.21 -15.91 -1.59
N LEU A 46 -11.92 -15.87 -2.90
CA LEU A 46 -11.31 -17.00 -3.62
C LEU A 46 -9.96 -17.38 -3.00
N ILE A 47 -9.07 -16.41 -2.78
CA ILE A 47 -7.73 -16.68 -2.25
C ILE A 47 -7.81 -17.32 -0.86
N LEU A 48 -8.67 -16.79 0.02
CA LEU A 48 -8.86 -17.34 1.37
C LEU A 48 -9.41 -18.77 1.35
N GLU A 49 -10.36 -19.07 0.46
CA GLU A 49 -10.89 -20.43 0.29
C GLU A 49 -9.81 -21.40 -0.18
N MET A 50 -9.01 -21.01 -1.18
CA MET A 50 -7.91 -21.85 -1.69
C MET A 50 -6.84 -22.09 -0.62
N LEU A 51 -6.47 -21.07 0.16
CA LEU A 51 -5.51 -21.20 1.27
C LEU A 51 -6.06 -22.08 2.39
N ALA A 52 -7.33 -21.93 2.75
CA ALA A 52 -7.97 -22.78 3.76
C ALA A 52 -8.03 -24.25 3.33
N GLU A 53 -8.24 -24.52 2.03
CA GLU A 53 -8.23 -25.88 1.49
C GLU A 53 -6.82 -26.51 1.50
N HIS A 54 -5.81 -25.75 1.03
CA HIS A 54 -4.48 -26.30 0.78
C HIS A 54 -3.51 -26.16 1.96
N ARG A 55 -3.71 -25.15 2.82
CA ARG A 55 -2.86 -24.77 3.94
C ARG A 55 -3.70 -24.35 5.17
N PRO A 56 -4.60 -25.22 5.68
CA PRO A 56 -5.51 -24.87 6.78
C PRO A 56 -4.82 -24.48 8.11
N GLY A 57 -3.52 -24.76 8.24
CA GLY A 57 -2.74 -24.43 9.45
C GLY A 57 -1.90 -23.15 9.33
N ASP A 58 -1.81 -22.54 8.14
CA ASP A 58 -1.03 -21.32 7.93
C ASP A 58 -1.90 -20.10 8.26
N ALA A 59 -1.33 -19.06 8.86
CA ALA A 59 -2.04 -17.80 9.08
C ALA A 59 -2.10 -16.98 7.77
N VAL A 60 -3.00 -16.02 7.69
CA VAL A 60 -3.14 -15.14 6.52
C VAL A 60 -3.21 -13.68 6.96
N LEU A 61 -2.41 -12.84 6.30
CA LEU A 61 -2.49 -11.39 6.32
C LEU A 61 -2.98 -10.91 4.94
N SER A 62 -4.22 -10.44 4.86
CA SER A 62 -4.81 -9.89 3.64
C SER A 62 -5.07 -8.40 3.79
N GLU A 63 -4.93 -7.64 2.68
CA GLU A 63 -5.42 -6.26 2.61
C GLU A 63 -6.91 -6.16 2.95
N GLU A 64 -7.69 -7.11 2.44
CA GLU A 64 -9.16 -7.09 2.40
C GLU A 64 -9.82 -7.78 3.59
N SER A 65 -9.05 -8.16 4.60
CA SER A 65 -9.55 -8.83 5.80
C SER A 65 -9.07 -8.15 7.08
N ALA A 66 -9.86 -8.31 8.14
CA ALA A 66 -9.43 -7.92 9.47
C ALA A 66 -8.17 -8.71 9.84
N ASP A 67 -7.19 -8.01 10.41
CA ASP A 67 -5.92 -8.62 10.78
C ASP A 67 -6.06 -9.40 12.11
N ASP A 68 -5.88 -10.73 12.07
CA ASP A 68 -5.80 -11.54 13.30
C ASP A 68 -4.40 -11.41 13.91
N PRO A 69 -4.25 -10.79 15.10
CA PRO A 69 -2.94 -10.61 15.73
C PRO A 69 -2.19 -11.91 16.00
N ALA A 70 -2.88 -13.07 16.03
CA ALA A 70 -2.26 -14.38 16.20
C ALA A 70 -1.22 -14.70 15.10
N ARG A 71 -1.30 -14.06 13.91
CA ARG A 71 -0.32 -14.26 12.83
C ARG A 71 1.11 -13.90 13.23
N VAL A 72 1.29 -12.97 14.17
CA VAL A 72 2.62 -12.45 14.57
C VAL A 72 3.45 -13.54 15.21
N ASP A 73 2.80 -14.49 15.89
CA ASP A 73 3.43 -15.63 16.54
C ASP A 73 3.38 -16.91 15.69
N ALA A 74 2.79 -16.86 14.50
CA ALA A 74 2.67 -18.02 13.61
C ALA A 74 4.00 -18.32 12.90
N GLU A 75 4.28 -19.61 12.67
CA GLU A 75 5.48 -20.04 11.95
C GLU A 75 5.40 -19.76 10.44
N ARG A 76 4.18 -19.72 9.88
CA ARG A 76 3.90 -19.58 8.46
C ARG A 76 2.75 -18.61 8.24
N VAL A 77 2.96 -17.58 7.42
CA VAL A 77 1.97 -16.53 7.13
C VAL A 77 1.92 -16.26 5.64
N TRP A 78 0.75 -16.45 5.04
CA TRP A 78 0.47 -15.97 3.69
C TRP A 78 0.15 -14.48 3.73
N ILE A 79 0.92 -13.67 3.01
CA ILE A 79 0.71 -12.23 2.90
C ILE A 79 0.20 -11.96 1.48
N ILE A 80 -1.05 -11.49 1.39
CA ILE A 80 -1.76 -11.40 0.11
C ILE A 80 -2.30 -10.00 -0.14
N ASP A 81 -2.22 -9.59 -1.40
CA ASP A 81 -2.93 -8.46 -1.97
C ASP A 81 -3.84 -9.01 -3.07
N PRO A 82 -5.15 -9.16 -2.81
CA PRO A 82 -6.07 -9.73 -3.78
C PRO A 82 -6.15 -8.93 -5.09
N LEU A 83 -5.89 -7.62 -5.06
CA LEU A 83 -5.93 -6.73 -6.22
C LEU A 83 -5.11 -5.45 -5.95
N ASP A 84 -3.81 -5.51 -6.25
CA ASP A 84 -2.94 -4.35 -6.19
C ASP A 84 -3.21 -3.44 -7.39
N GLY A 85 -3.56 -2.18 -7.12
CA GLY A 85 -3.95 -1.22 -8.14
C GLY A 85 -5.43 -1.30 -8.51
N SER A 86 -6.34 -1.46 -7.53
CA SER A 86 -7.81 -1.49 -7.74
C SER A 86 -8.33 -0.25 -8.49
N LYS A 87 -7.63 0.90 -8.36
CA LYS A 87 -7.89 2.10 -9.16
C LYS A 87 -7.64 1.84 -10.66
N GLU A 88 -6.46 1.35 -11.02
CA GLU A 88 -6.11 1.03 -12.40
C GLU A 88 -6.98 -0.11 -12.95
N TYR A 89 -7.30 -1.12 -12.14
CA TYR A 89 -8.28 -2.15 -12.49
C TYR A 89 -9.66 -1.55 -12.83
N GLY A 90 -10.15 -0.61 -12.03
CA GLY A 90 -11.40 0.11 -12.28
C GLY A 90 -11.41 1.00 -13.53
N MET A 91 -10.24 1.29 -14.12
CA MET A 91 -10.09 2.08 -15.34
C MET A 91 -10.00 1.18 -16.57
N LEU A 92 -11.11 0.97 -17.28
CA LEU A 92 -11.16 0.10 -18.47
C LEU A 92 -10.03 0.45 -19.47
N GLY A 93 -9.32 -0.58 -19.95
CA GLY A 93 -8.18 -0.44 -20.86
C GLY A 93 -6.81 -0.40 -20.17
N HIS A 94 -6.75 -0.15 -18.85
CA HIS A 94 -5.51 -0.27 -18.09
C HIS A 94 -5.14 -1.72 -17.79
N THR A 95 -3.84 -2.00 -17.81
CA THR A 95 -3.24 -3.32 -17.56
C THR A 95 -2.23 -3.30 -16.41
N ASP A 96 -2.00 -2.15 -15.79
CA ASP A 96 -1.05 -1.93 -14.70
C ASP A 96 -1.69 -2.15 -13.31
N TRP A 97 -2.18 -3.36 -13.10
CA TRP A 97 -2.71 -3.90 -11.84
C TRP A 97 -2.26 -5.37 -11.68
N ALA A 98 -2.27 -5.88 -10.45
CA ALA A 98 -1.69 -7.18 -10.12
C ALA A 98 -2.45 -7.93 -9.02
N VAL A 99 -2.09 -9.20 -8.81
CA VAL A 99 -2.43 -10.00 -7.61
C VAL A 99 -1.13 -10.41 -6.94
N HIS A 100 -1.04 -10.26 -5.62
CA HIS A 100 0.13 -10.68 -4.85
C HIS A 100 -0.21 -11.85 -3.93
N VAL A 101 0.61 -12.89 -4.00
CA VAL A 101 0.53 -14.03 -3.08
C VAL A 101 1.93 -14.35 -2.61
N ALA A 102 2.22 -14.16 -1.33
CA ALA A 102 3.53 -14.49 -0.76
C ALA A 102 3.39 -15.37 0.47
N LEU A 103 4.36 -16.24 0.70
CA LEU A 103 4.53 -16.97 1.94
C LEU A 103 5.75 -16.44 2.68
N TRP A 104 5.52 -16.04 3.92
CA TRP A 104 6.55 -15.73 4.90
C TRP A 104 6.66 -16.88 5.91
N GLU A 105 7.89 -17.23 6.29
CA GLU A 105 8.19 -18.24 7.30
C GLU A 105 9.13 -17.70 8.39
N ALA A 106 8.81 -18.00 9.64
CA ALA A 106 9.58 -17.56 10.80
C ALA A 106 11.04 -18.00 10.71
N GLY A 107 11.96 -17.04 10.86
CA GLY A 107 13.40 -17.26 10.75
C GLY A 107 13.93 -17.50 9.33
N ARG A 108 13.07 -17.54 8.31
CA ARG A 108 13.45 -17.72 6.89
C ARG A 108 13.08 -16.53 6.01
N GLY A 109 12.11 -15.70 6.42
CA GLY A 109 11.63 -14.58 5.62
C GLY A 109 10.66 -15.03 4.52
N LEU A 110 10.67 -14.35 3.37
CA LEU A 110 9.84 -14.71 2.23
C LEU A 110 10.42 -15.93 1.52
N THR A 111 9.70 -17.05 1.52
CA THR A 111 10.20 -18.33 0.98
C THR A 111 9.50 -18.78 -0.29
N ALA A 112 8.29 -18.28 -0.55
CA ALA A 112 7.57 -18.45 -1.79
C ALA A 112 6.79 -17.19 -2.14
N GLY A 113 6.55 -16.95 -3.43
CA GLY A 113 5.65 -15.88 -3.84
C GLY A 113 5.37 -15.85 -5.33
N ALA A 114 4.25 -15.22 -5.69
CA ALA A 114 3.83 -15.01 -7.05
C ALA A 114 3.14 -13.65 -7.24
N VAL A 115 3.40 -13.04 -8.39
CA VAL A 115 2.74 -11.82 -8.86
C VAL A 115 2.07 -12.13 -10.20
N ALA A 116 0.74 -12.11 -10.22
CA ALA A 116 0.00 -12.17 -11.47
C ALA A 116 -0.20 -10.76 -12.04
N GLN A 117 -0.03 -10.59 -13.34
CA GLN A 117 -0.43 -9.40 -14.10
C GLN A 117 -1.43 -9.80 -15.18
N PRO A 118 -2.72 -9.94 -14.82
CA PRO A 118 -3.71 -10.58 -15.70
C PRO A 118 -3.95 -9.78 -16.98
N GLY A 119 -3.86 -8.44 -16.91
CA GLY A 119 -3.92 -7.57 -18.09
C GLY A 119 -2.80 -7.80 -19.12
N LEU A 120 -1.72 -8.48 -18.73
CA LEU A 120 -0.60 -8.88 -19.60
C LEU A 120 -0.57 -10.39 -19.87
N GLY A 121 -1.47 -11.17 -19.28
CA GLY A 121 -1.47 -12.63 -19.38
C GLY A 121 -0.21 -13.29 -18.82
N ALA A 122 0.36 -12.73 -17.75
CA ALA A 122 1.62 -13.19 -17.16
C ALA A 122 1.50 -13.46 -15.65
N VAL A 123 2.22 -14.47 -15.18
CA VAL A 123 2.43 -14.76 -13.75
C VAL A 123 3.92 -14.99 -13.54
N TYR A 124 4.48 -14.34 -12.52
CA TYR A 124 5.88 -14.49 -12.13
C TYR A 124 5.91 -15.10 -10.74
N SER A 125 6.69 -16.16 -10.53
CA SER A 125 6.81 -16.83 -9.23
C SER A 125 8.26 -16.96 -8.81
N THR A 126 8.50 -17.29 -7.54
CA THR A 126 9.84 -17.59 -7.02
C THR A 126 10.49 -18.80 -7.69
N ASP A 127 9.71 -19.75 -8.21
CA ASP A 127 10.21 -20.95 -8.91
C ASP A 127 10.57 -20.68 -10.37
N GLU A 128 9.81 -19.80 -11.03
CA GLU A 128 9.95 -19.52 -12.47
C GLU A 128 10.35 -18.05 -12.73
N ALA A 129 11.02 -17.41 -11.76
CA ALA A 129 11.45 -16.04 -11.89
C ALA A 129 12.40 -15.89 -13.11
N PRO A 130 12.01 -15.15 -14.17
CA PRO A 130 12.82 -15.10 -15.37
C PRO A 130 14.11 -14.32 -15.10
N VAL A 131 15.24 -14.92 -15.45
CA VAL A 131 16.51 -14.18 -15.56
C VAL A 131 16.47 -13.43 -16.88
N VAL A 132 16.03 -12.17 -16.84
CA VAL A 132 16.00 -11.32 -18.04
C VAL A 132 17.39 -10.76 -18.30
N GLU A 133 17.92 -10.99 -19.51
CA GLU A 133 19.16 -10.36 -19.96
C GLU A 133 19.01 -8.83 -19.96
N ARG A 134 19.90 -8.15 -19.24
CA ARG A 134 19.84 -6.69 -19.06
C ARG A 134 20.83 -6.00 -19.98
N ARG A 135 20.40 -4.86 -20.53
CA ARG A 135 21.33 -3.95 -21.20
C ARG A 135 22.43 -3.50 -20.24
N PRO A 136 23.71 -3.42 -20.66
CA PRO A 136 24.76 -2.86 -19.83
C PRO A 136 24.43 -1.44 -19.34
N LEU A 137 24.81 -1.12 -18.10
CA LEU A 137 24.74 0.26 -17.63
C LEU A 137 25.61 1.15 -18.53
N GLY A 138 25.06 2.28 -18.99
CA GLY A 138 25.71 3.19 -19.94
C GLY A 138 25.19 3.09 -21.38
N GLU A 139 24.44 2.04 -21.73
CA GLU A 139 23.70 1.95 -22.99
C GLU A 139 22.32 2.60 -22.87
N GLY A 140 22.29 3.92 -22.91
CA GLY A 140 21.08 4.73 -22.74
C GLY A 140 20.93 5.29 -21.33
N ARG A 141 19.81 6.01 -21.10
CA ARG A 141 19.52 6.61 -19.79
C ARG A 141 18.73 5.62 -18.93
N PRO A 142 19.18 5.30 -17.70
CA PRO A 142 18.44 4.44 -16.80
C PRO A 142 17.05 5.01 -16.49
N ARG A 143 16.10 4.15 -16.09
CA ARG A 143 14.74 4.56 -15.74
C ARG A 143 14.39 4.15 -14.33
N ILE A 144 13.91 5.10 -13.53
CA ILE A 144 13.37 4.87 -12.18
C ILE A 144 11.86 4.98 -12.26
N VAL A 145 11.15 3.89 -11.98
CA VAL A 145 9.71 3.89 -11.83
C VAL A 145 9.31 4.28 -10.40
N VAL A 146 8.28 5.10 -10.29
CA VAL A 146 7.65 5.53 -9.04
C VAL A 146 6.14 5.45 -9.15
N SER A 147 5.44 5.52 -8.01
CA SER A 147 3.96 5.57 -8.00
C SER A 147 3.42 6.71 -8.87
N GLY A 148 2.42 6.40 -9.70
CA GLY A 148 1.72 7.40 -10.50
C GLY A 148 0.89 8.39 -9.67
N SER A 149 0.38 7.94 -8.53
CA SER A 149 -0.49 8.73 -7.63
C SER A 149 0.28 9.43 -6.52
N ARG A 150 1.30 8.75 -5.95
CA ARG A 150 2.06 9.23 -4.78
C ARG A 150 3.58 9.05 -4.99
N PRO A 151 4.20 9.74 -5.96
CA PRO A 151 5.65 9.64 -6.15
C PRO A 151 6.41 10.23 -4.95
N PRO A 152 7.53 9.65 -4.52
CA PRO A 152 8.38 10.23 -3.49
C PRO A 152 8.87 11.62 -3.88
N GLU A 153 8.83 12.57 -2.95
CA GLU A 153 9.27 13.96 -3.22
C GLU A 153 10.72 14.03 -3.71
N PHE A 154 11.58 13.17 -3.17
CA PHE A 154 13.00 13.11 -3.53
C PHE A 154 13.29 12.41 -4.87
N ALA A 155 12.31 11.73 -5.49
CA ALA A 155 12.55 10.90 -6.67
C ALA A 155 13.17 11.68 -7.84
N GLY A 156 12.73 12.92 -8.05
CA GLY A 156 13.28 13.78 -9.11
C GLY A 156 14.72 14.21 -8.84
N ALA A 157 15.12 14.38 -7.58
CA ALA A 157 16.50 14.70 -7.21
C ALA A 157 17.41 13.49 -7.42
N VAL A 158 16.99 12.32 -6.93
CA VAL A 158 17.70 11.04 -7.14
C VAL A 158 17.92 10.78 -8.63
N ALA A 159 16.87 10.86 -9.45
CA ALA A 159 16.98 10.62 -10.89
C ALA A 159 17.99 11.56 -11.56
N ARG A 160 18.01 12.85 -11.21
CA ARG A 160 19.02 13.79 -11.74
C ARG A 160 20.44 13.42 -11.32
N ALA A 161 20.64 13.04 -10.05
CA ALA A 161 21.95 12.69 -9.52
C ALA A 161 22.56 11.46 -10.24
N VAL A 162 21.74 10.49 -10.62
CA VAL A 162 22.18 9.26 -11.30
C VAL A 162 21.99 9.29 -12.82
N GLY A 163 21.60 10.43 -13.40
CA GLY A 163 21.39 10.58 -14.84
C GLY A 163 20.18 9.85 -15.43
N ALA A 164 19.23 9.43 -14.59
CA ALA A 164 18.06 8.64 -14.96
C ALA A 164 16.83 9.49 -15.35
N ASP A 165 15.85 8.84 -15.97
CA ASP A 165 14.50 9.36 -16.20
C ASP A 165 13.51 8.78 -15.19
N VAL A 166 12.51 9.58 -14.79
CA VAL A 166 11.43 9.13 -13.91
C VAL A 166 10.24 8.66 -14.76
N VAL A 167 9.79 7.44 -14.50
CA VAL A 167 8.60 6.84 -15.09
C VAL A 167 7.53 6.70 -14.01
N ARG A 168 6.27 6.89 -14.37
CA ARG A 168 5.12 6.73 -13.46
C ARG A 168 4.29 5.53 -13.88
N MET A 169 3.84 4.74 -12.91
CA MET A 169 3.01 3.55 -13.12
C MET A 169 2.12 3.29 -11.90
N GLY A 170 0.91 2.75 -12.12
CA GLY A 170 0.06 2.17 -11.06
C GLY A 170 0.70 0.93 -10.42
N SER A 171 0.02 0.29 -9.47
CA SER A 171 0.34 -1.04 -8.88
C SER A 171 1.79 -1.29 -8.42
N ALA A 172 2.02 -1.55 -7.13
CA ALA A 172 3.34 -1.92 -6.63
C ALA A 172 3.92 -3.15 -7.38
N GLY A 173 3.09 -4.17 -7.64
CA GLY A 173 3.42 -5.35 -8.44
C GLY A 173 3.82 -5.01 -9.87
N ALA A 174 3.03 -4.18 -10.56
CA ALA A 174 3.35 -3.79 -11.93
C ALA A 174 4.71 -3.08 -12.03
N LYS A 175 5.02 -2.20 -11.06
CA LYS A 175 6.31 -1.50 -10.96
C LYS A 175 7.47 -2.46 -10.73
N ALA A 176 7.36 -3.36 -9.77
CA ALA A 176 8.40 -4.35 -9.49
C ALA A 176 8.62 -5.28 -10.68
N MET A 177 7.54 -5.76 -11.30
CA MET A 177 7.63 -6.66 -12.45
C MET A 177 8.16 -5.95 -13.70
N ALA A 178 7.98 -4.63 -13.84
CA ALA A 178 8.64 -3.83 -14.88
C ALA A 178 10.17 -3.78 -14.68
N VAL A 179 10.66 -3.78 -13.43
CA VAL A 179 12.10 -3.92 -13.14
C VAL A 179 12.58 -5.33 -13.51
N LEU A 180 11.82 -6.36 -13.13
CA LEU A 180 12.12 -7.75 -13.43
C LEU A 180 12.19 -8.01 -14.94
N ARG A 181 11.26 -7.46 -15.72
CA ARG A 181 11.25 -7.50 -17.20
C ARG A 181 12.34 -6.66 -17.87
N GLY A 182 13.13 -5.89 -17.12
CA GLY A 182 14.14 -4.99 -17.67
C GLY A 182 13.55 -3.82 -18.48
N GLU A 183 12.27 -3.51 -18.29
CA GLU A 183 11.65 -2.32 -18.86
C GLU A 183 12.21 -1.09 -18.17
N VAL A 184 12.28 -1.09 -16.84
CA VAL A 184 12.90 -0.05 -16.01
C VAL A 184 14.06 -0.64 -15.21
N ASP A 185 14.93 0.22 -14.66
CA ASP A 185 16.14 -0.20 -13.95
C ASP A 185 15.97 -0.19 -12.43
N ALA A 186 15.02 0.61 -11.93
CA ALA A 186 14.70 0.64 -10.51
C ALA A 186 13.24 0.99 -10.26
N TYR A 187 12.68 0.48 -9.16
CA TYR A 187 11.47 0.93 -8.52
C TYR A 187 11.85 1.53 -7.17
N VAL A 188 11.49 2.80 -6.96
CA VAL A 188 11.70 3.52 -5.70
C VAL A 188 10.35 3.95 -5.15
N HIS A 189 10.07 3.58 -3.89
CA HIS A 189 8.87 3.95 -3.17
C HIS A 189 9.22 4.55 -1.81
N ALA A 190 8.43 5.54 -1.39
CA ALA A 190 8.46 6.11 -0.05
C ALA A 190 7.14 6.85 0.23
N GLY A 191 6.87 7.11 1.50
CA GLY A 191 5.64 7.78 1.93
C GLY A 191 4.47 6.81 2.21
N GLY A 192 4.78 5.52 2.34
CA GLY A 192 3.88 4.51 2.88
C GLY A 192 3.31 3.53 1.87
N GLN A 193 3.53 2.25 2.17
CA GLN A 193 2.83 1.09 1.64
C GLN A 193 2.69 0.05 2.78
N TRP A 194 2.11 -1.09 2.48
CA TRP A 194 1.90 -2.19 3.42
C TRP A 194 2.74 -3.41 3.02
N GLU A 195 2.77 -4.40 3.90
CA GLU A 195 3.50 -5.64 3.64
C GLU A 195 2.97 -6.35 2.39
N TRP A 196 1.66 -6.42 2.20
CA TRP A 196 1.03 -7.06 1.03
C TRP A 196 1.32 -6.37 -0.31
N ASP A 197 1.53 -5.04 -0.31
CA ASP A 197 1.94 -4.31 -1.52
C ASP A 197 3.31 -4.80 -2.05
N SER A 198 4.15 -5.37 -1.19
CA SER A 198 5.56 -5.66 -1.51
C SER A 198 6.03 -7.08 -1.27
N ALA A 199 5.35 -7.88 -0.46
CA ALA A 199 5.82 -9.21 -0.09
C ALA A 199 6.02 -10.11 -1.32
N ALA A 200 5.01 -10.26 -2.17
CA ALA A 200 5.17 -11.08 -3.38
C ALA A 200 6.10 -10.44 -4.42
N PRO A 201 6.00 -9.13 -4.71
CA PRO A 201 6.97 -8.44 -5.57
C PRO A 201 8.43 -8.61 -5.15
N VAL A 202 8.72 -8.53 -3.85
CA VAL A 202 10.08 -8.67 -3.29
C VAL A 202 10.53 -10.12 -3.32
N ALA A 203 9.67 -11.08 -2.96
CA ALA A 203 9.99 -12.51 -3.05
C ALA A 203 10.43 -12.88 -4.47
N VAL A 204 9.63 -12.51 -5.47
CA VAL A 204 9.92 -12.78 -6.90
C VAL A 204 11.17 -12.01 -7.35
N ALA A 205 11.33 -10.75 -6.95
CA ALA A 205 12.49 -9.95 -7.32
C ALA A 205 13.79 -10.53 -6.75
N GLN A 206 13.81 -10.93 -5.48
CA GLN A 206 14.96 -11.56 -4.83
C GLN A 206 15.30 -12.91 -5.48
N ALA A 207 14.30 -13.73 -5.82
CA ALA A 207 14.50 -14.98 -6.57
C ALA A 207 15.11 -14.74 -7.96
N ALA A 208 14.76 -13.62 -8.62
CA ALA A 208 15.37 -13.16 -9.87
C ALA A 208 16.76 -12.51 -9.70
N GLY A 209 17.31 -12.47 -8.47
CA GLY A 209 18.60 -11.88 -8.17
C GLY A 209 18.62 -10.34 -8.20
N LEU A 210 17.47 -9.67 -8.07
CA LEU A 210 17.41 -8.21 -7.91
C LEU A 210 17.86 -7.75 -6.53
N PHE A 211 18.37 -6.53 -6.45
CA PHE A 211 18.60 -5.86 -5.17
C PHE A 211 17.28 -5.35 -4.62
N CYS A 212 16.96 -5.71 -3.38
CA CYS A 212 15.75 -5.29 -2.67
C CYS A 212 16.14 -4.82 -1.26
N ALA A 213 15.78 -3.59 -0.89
CA ALA A 213 16.05 -3.05 0.44
C ALA A 213 15.09 -1.91 0.78
N ARG A 214 15.10 -1.46 2.04
CA ARG A 214 14.57 -0.16 2.45
C ARG A 214 15.41 0.97 1.86
N ILE A 215 14.89 2.20 1.83
CA ILE A 215 15.63 3.36 1.26
C ILE A 215 16.89 3.72 2.07
N ASP A 216 16.95 3.29 3.33
CA ASP A 216 18.13 3.42 4.19
C ASP A 216 19.14 2.25 4.03
N GLY A 217 18.82 1.27 3.19
CA GLY A 217 19.64 0.09 2.92
C GLY A 217 19.42 -1.07 3.89
N SER A 218 18.55 -0.94 4.89
CA SER A 218 18.17 -2.05 5.78
C SER A 218 17.30 -3.10 5.05
N GLU A 219 17.24 -4.31 5.63
CA GLU A 219 16.43 -5.40 5.10
C GLU A 219 14.92 -5.08 5.18
N LEU A 220 14.16 -5.66 4.26
CA LEU A 220 12.70 -5.59 4.26
C LEU A 220 12.17 -6.66 5.21
N GLU A 221 11.59 -6.24 6.34
CA GLU A 221 10.98 -7.14 7.31
C GLU A 221 9.48 -7.30 7.06
N TYR A 222 8.96 -8.51 7.31
CA TYR A 222 7.57 -8.90 7.12
C TYR A 222 7.03 -9.63 8.35
N ASN A 223 5.72 -9.85 8.39
CA ASN A 223 4.94 -10.33 9.51
C ASN A 223 5.14 -9.48 10.79
N ARG A 224 5.22 -8.16 10.64
CA ARG A 224 5.32 -7.25 11.80
C ARG A 224 3.95 -7.06 12.44
N PRO A 225 3.88 -6.79 13.76
CA PRO A 225 2.62 -6.45 14.43
C PRO A 225 1.89 -5.29 13.76
N HIS A 226 2.66 -4.37 13.18
CA HIS A 226 2.13 -3.35 12.30
C HIS A 226 2.64 -3.59 10.89
N PRO A 227 1.80 -4.04 9.94
CA PRO A 227 2.24 -4.49 8.62
C PRO A 227 2.49 -3.32 7.66
N TYR A 228 2.94 -2.18 8.18
CA TYR A 228 3.25 -1.00 7.39
C TYR A 228 4.73 -1.04 7.01
N LEU A 229 4.99 -0.93 5.72
CA LEU A 229 6.32 -0.88 5.15
C LEU A 229 6.47 0.46 4.45
N PRO A 230 7.17 1.44 5.01
CA PRO A 230 7.05 2.82 4.56
C PRO A 230 7.65 3.11 3.17
N ASP A 231 8.64 2.33 2.78
CA ASP A 231 9.52 2.62 1.65
C ASP A 231 10.24 1.36 1.18
N LEU A 232 10.63 1.34 -0.09
CA LEU A 232 11.49 0.28 -0.63
C LEU A 232 12.26 0.77 -1.86
N VAL A 233 13.30 0.02 -2.21
CA VAL A 233 14.02 0.07 -3.47
C VAL A 233 14.11 -1.34 -4.02
N ILE A 234 13.68 -1.55 -5.26
CA ILE A 234 13.95 -2.76 -6.05
C ILE A 234 14.73 -2.32 -7.28
N CYS A 235 15.96 -2.77 -7.47
CA CYS A 235 16.78 -2.35 -8.61
C CYS A 235 17.79 -3.40 -9.07
N ARG A 236 18.46 -3.11 -10.17
CA ARG A 236 19.55 -3.96 -10.68
C ARG A 236 20.72 -3.99 -9.68
N PRO A 237 21.31 -5.16 -9.37
CA PRO A 237 22.42 -5.26 -8.43
C PRO A 237 23.65 -4.43 -8.82
N ASP A 238 23.95 -4.36 -10.11
CA ASP A 238 25.07 -3.58 -10.67
C ASP A 238 24.88 -2.06 -10.53
N TRP A 239 23.65 -1.59 -10.31
CA TRP A 239 23.32 -0.18 -10.12
C TRP A 239 23.03 0.21 -8.66
N ALA A 240 22.77 -0.78 -7.79
CA ALA A 240 22.37 -0.57 -6.41
C ALA A 240 23.29 0.38 -5.62
N PRO A 241 24.63 0.25 -5.64
CA PRO A 241 25.50 1.16 -4.87
C PRO A 241 25.32 2.63 -5.26
N THR A 242 25.23 2.91 -6.57
CA THR A 242 25.07 4.27 -7.10
C THR A 242 23.69 4.83 -6.75
N LEU A 243 22.64 4.03 -6.93
CA LEU A 243 21.28 4.46 -6.63
C LEU A 243 21.07 4.70 -5.13
N MET A 244 21.55 3.78 -4.27
CA MET A 244 21.40 3.91 -2.83
C MET A 244 22.18 5.10 -2.27
N ALA A 245 23.36 5.43 -2.82
CA ALA A 245 24.08 6.64 -2.44
C ALA A 245 23.26 7.91 -2.74
N ALA A 246 22.65 7.99 -3.93
CA ALA A 246 21.81 9.13 -4.29
C ALA A 246 20.51 9.19 -3.46
N VAL A 247 19.92 8.04 -3.13
CA VAL A 247 18.76 7.96 -2.23
C VAL A 247 19.15 8.46 -0.83
N ALA A 248 20.26 8.01 -0.27
CA ALA A 248 20.73 8.46 1.05
C ALA A 248 21.02 9.97 1.10
N GLU A 249 21.49 10.56 -0.01
CA GLU A 249 21.74 12.01 -0.11
C GLU A 249 20.44 12.83 -0.15
N HIS A 250 19.38 12.32 -0.78
CA HIS A 250 18.18 13.10 -1.10
C HIS A 250 16.92 12.73 -0.29
N ALA A 251 16.84 11.52 0.26
CA ALA A 251 15.73 11.07 1.09
C ALA A 251 15.92 11.51 2.55
N THR A 252 16.02 12.82 2.78
CA THR A 252 16.33 13.40 4.09
C THR A 252 15.12 13.60 5.00
N ALA A 253 13.91 13.39 4.48
CA ALA A 253 12.69 13.50 5.27
C ALA A 253 12.56 12.27 6.19
N PRO A 254 12.24 12.45 7.49
CA PRO A 254 12.00 11.33 8.36
C PRO A 254 10.79 10.53 7.86
N THR A 255 10.99 9.23 7.75
CA THR A 255 9.93 8.28 7.45
C THR A 255 8.92 8.25 8.59
N ASP A 256 7.63 8.35 8.27
CA ASP A 256 6.59 8.19 9.29
C ASP A 256 6.73 6.83 9.97
N SER A 257 6.54 6.81 11.29
CA SER A 257 6.30 5.54 11.97
C SER A 257 5.01 4.90 11.42
N PRO A 258 4.84 3.59 11.58
CA PRO A 258 3.60 2.91 11.20
C PRO A 258 2.32 3.59 11.69
N ARG A 259 2.28 3.99 12.97
CA ARG A 259 1.10 4.65 13.56
C ARG A 259 0.90 6.06 13.03
N VAL A 260 1.97 6.83 12.85
CA VAL A 260 1.89 8.17 12.26
C VAL A 260 1.36 8.10 10.83
N ALA A 261 1.79 7.11 10.05
CA ALA A 261 1.30 6.91 8.70
C ALA A 261 -0.20 6.62 8.65
N MET A 262 -0.70 5.80 9.59
CA MET A 262 -2.13 5.52 9.73
C MET A 262 -2.95 6.75 10.11
N ALA A 263 -2.52 7.49 11.13
CA ALA A 263 -3.16 8.74 11.54
C ALA A 263 -3.15 9.77 10.38
N ARG A 264 -2.06 9.83 9.62
CA ARG A 264 -1.96 10.69 8.43
C ARG A 264 -2.89 10.25 7.31
N ALA A 265 -3.02 8.94 7.05
CA ALA A 265 -3.97 8.40 6.08
C ALA A 265 -5.41 8.80 6.44
N TYR A 266 -5.78 8.66 7.71
CA TYR A 266 -7.08 9.14 8.22
C TYR A 266 -7.27 10.64 7.95
N ILE A 267 -6.33 11.49 8.37
CA ILE A 267 -6.44 12.96 8.22
C ILE A 267 -6.51 13.38 6.74
N ARG A 268 -5.77 12.72 5.85
CA ARG A 268 -5.85 12.98 4.41
C ARG A 268 -7.24 12.65 3.86
N SER A 269 -7.84 11.56 4.32
CA SER A 269 -9.17 11.13 3.88
C SER A 269 -10.29 12.13 4.20
N LEU A 270 -10.12 12.96 5.24
CA LEU A 270 -11.04 14.06 5.56
C LEU A 270 -11.25 15.03 4.38
N ILE A 271 -10.21 15.24 3.56
CA ILE A 271 -10.27 16.16 2.40
C ILE A 271 -10.48 15.39 1.10
N SER A 272 -9.84 14.23 0.94
CA SER A 272 -9.91 13.48 -0.33
C SER A 272 -11.20 12.68 -0.49
N HIS A 273 -11.94 12.43 0.60
CA HIS A 273 -13.07 11.50 0.64
C HIS A 273 -12.70 10.10 0.10
N ASP A 274 -11.43 9.76 0.28
CA ASP A 274 -10.86 8.49 -0.11
C ASP A 274 -10.33 7.79 1.13
N ALA A 275 -11.10 6.82 1.61
CA ALA A 275 -10.79 6.05 2.79
C ALA A 275 -10.27 4.63 2.44
N SER A 276 -9.86 4.40 1.19
CA SER A 276 -9.25 3.13 0.74
C SER A 276 -8.08 2.72 1.64
N HIS A 277 -7.21 3.66 1.98
CA HIS A 277 -6.05 3.42 2.83
C HIS A 277 -6.29 3.66 4.34
N VAL A 278 -7.54 3.88 4.76
CA VAL A 278 -7.87 4.13 6.17
C VAL A 278 -8.22 2.81 6.86
N ARG A 279 -7.30 2.33 7.70
CA ARG A 279 -7.50 1.08 8.45
C ARG A 279 -8.11 1.33 9.81
N LEU A 280 -9.32 0.85 10.00
CA LEU A 280 -10.12 0.96 11.22
C LEU A 280 -10.50 -0.43 11.68
N ALA A 281 -10.35 -0.71 12.97
CA ALA A 281 -10.84 -1.95 13.56
C ALA A 281 -12.37 -2.03 13.43
N ALA A 282 -12.93 -3.24 13.43
CA ALA A 282 -14.38 -3.44 13.31
C ALA A 282 -15.17 -2.69 14.42
N ASP A 283 -14.65 -2.74 15.65
CA ASP A 283 -15.18 -2.08 16.85
C ASP A 283 -14.64 -0.64 17.05
N ALA A 284 -14.03 -0.06 16.01
CA ALA A 284 -13.47 1.28 16.10
C ALA A 284 -14.55 2.33 16.32
N TRP A 285 -14.19 3.40 17.04
CA TRP A 285 -15.13 4.45 17.37
C TRP A 285 -14.57 5.86 17.28
N ARG A 286 -15.47 6.85 17.12
CA ARG A 286 -15.12 8.27 17.01
C ARG A 286 -15.93 9.15 17.96
N VAL A 287 -15.26 10.10 18.59
CA VAL A 287 -15.85 11.16 19.42
C VAL A 287 -15.32 12.52 18.95
N GLU A 288 -16.22 13.49 18.75
CA GLU A 288 -15.89 14.88 18.42
C GLU A 288 -16.44 15.82 19.50
N ASN A 289 -15.56 16.58 20.16
CA ASN A 289 -15.93 17.51 21.24
C ASN A 289 -16.89 16.88 22.30
N GLY A 290 -16.63 15.61 22.64
CA GLY A 290 -17.42 14.83 23.61
C GLY A 290 -18.71 14.20 23.06
N GLN A 291 -19.07 14.44 21.80
CA GLN A 291 -20.20 13.79 21.14
C GLN A 291 -19.75 12.55 20.36
N ARG A 292 -20.50 11.45 20.50
CA ARG A 292 -20.25 10.23 19.74
C ARG A 292 -20.63 10.45 18.27
N THR A 293 -19.68 10.22 17.36
CA THR A 293 -19.86 10.45 15.91
C THR A 293 -19.47 9.25 15.05
N GLY A 294 -19.21 8.10 15.66
CA GLY A 294 -19.09 6.83 14.96
C GLY A 294 -18.93 5.68 15.93
N ASP A 295 -19.64 4.59 15.67
CA ASP A 295 -19.70 3.42 16.56
C ASP A 295 -19.05 2.17 15.99
N THR A 296 -18.70 2.17 14.70
CA THR A 296 -17.95 1.09 14.05
C THR A 296 -16.94 1.63 13.04
N GLY A 297 -15.89 0.85 12.75
CA GLY A 297 -14.92 1.21 11.71
C GLY A 297 -15.55 1.35 10.32
N ALA A 298 -16.53 0.50 10.00
CA ALA A 298 -17.26 0.55 8.72
C ALA A 298 -18.09 1.85 8.60
N GLU A 299 -18.79 2.25 9.67
CA GLU A 299 -19.55 3.50 9.70
C GLU A 299 -18.63 4.72 9.54
N ILE A 300 -17.53 4.77 10.28
CA ILE A 300 -16.56 5.88 10.20
C ILE A 300 -16.01 5.98 8.77
N ARG A 301 -15.61 4.85 8.16
CA ARG A 301 -15.14 4.82 6.78
C ARG A 301 -16.20 5.30 5.80
N HIS A 302 -17.43 4.83 5.93
CA HIS A 302 -18.55 5.27 5.08
C HIS A 302 -18.78 6.78 5.19
N ARG A 303 -18.71 7.33 6.40
CA ARG A 303 -18.84 8.77 6.66
C ARG A 303 -17.70 9.58 6.05
N LEU A 304 -16.43 9.13 6.16
CA LEU A 304 -15.30 9.81 5.51
C LEU A 304 -15.51 9.98 3.99
N GLU A 305 -16.09 8.97 3.35
CA GLU A 305 -16.30 8.95 1.90
C GLU A 305 -17.57 9.69 1.45
N HIS A 306 -18.66 9.62 2.23
CA HIS A 306 -19.99 10.07 1.79
C HIS A 306 -20.63 11.14 2.69
N GLY A 307 -20.09 11.33 3.89
CA GLY A 307 -20.64 12.18 4.94
C GLY A 307 -20.69 13.65 4.51
N PRO A 308 -21.87 14.30 4.57
CA PRO A 308 -22.00 15.70 4.20
C PRO A 308 -21.15 16.64 5.07
N GLU A 309 -20.80 16.24 6.28
CA GLU A 309 -19.96 16.98 7.22
C GLU A 309 -18.51 17.19 6.74
N TYR A 310 -17.98 16.29 5.90
CA TYR A 310 -16.61 16.41 5.38
C TYR A 310 -16.53 17.22 4.09
N ARG A 311 -17.63 17.35 3.34
CA ARG A 311 -17.66 18.08 2.05
C ARG A 311 -17.20 19.54 2.10
N PRO A 312 -17.44 20.30 3.18
CA PRO A 312 -16.95 21.68 3.28
C PRO A 312 -15.45 21.77 3.56
N LEU A 313 -14.79 20.67 3.93
CA LEU A 313 -13.37 20.68 4.26
C LEU A 313 -12.54 20.90 2.99
N ARG A 314 -11.53 21.78 3.08
CA ARG A 314 -10.75 22.22 1.92
C ARG A 314 -9.29 21.88 2.03
N ARG A 315 -8.70 22.12 3.21
CA ARG A 315 -7.25 22.01 3.37
C ARG A 315 -6.83 21.75 4.81
N VAL A 316 -5.87 20.87 4.96
CA VAL A 316 -5.11 20.65 6.20
C VAL A 316 -3.78 21.42 6.10
N ARG A 317 -3.45 22.21 7.13
CA ARG A 317 -2.18 22.96 7.26
C ARG A 317 -1.51 22.66 8.59
N ASN A 318 -0.19 22.86 8.64
CA ASN A 318 0.63 22.76 9.85
C ASN A 318 0.46 21.43 10.61
N LEU A 319 0.30 20.33 9.86
CA LEU A 319 0.09 19.01 10.43
C LEU A 319 1.36 18.51 11.13
N THR A 320 1.25 18.27 12.43
CA THR A 320 2.32 17.74 13.28
C THR A 320 1.82 16.52 14.04
N PHE A 321 2.74 15.62 14.39
CA PHE A 321 2.43 14.38 15.11
C PHE A 321 3.29 14.26 16.38
N HIS A 322 2.70 13.65 17.40
CA HIS A 322 3.40 13.17 18.58
C HIS A 322 2.94 11.74 18.88
N GLU A 323 3.87 10.81 19.02
CA GLU A 323 3.58 9.39 19.24
C GLU A 323 4.15 8.92 20.58
N TRP A 324 3.38 8.13 21.33
CA TRP A 324 3.86 7.40 22.50
C TRP A 324 3.05 6.13 22.74
N GLY A 325 3.74 4.99 22.93
CA GLY A 325 3.09 3.69 23.06
C GLY A 325 2.19 3.40 21.87
N ASN A 326 0.90 3.19 22.12
CA ASN A 326 -0.11 2.97 21.07
C ASN A 326 -0.77 4.26 20.56
N ASN A 327 -0.44 5.41 21.15
CA ASN A 327 -1.16 6.66 20.91
C ASN A 327 -0.43 7.51 19.87
N VAL A 328 -1.20 8.13 18.99
CA VAL A 328 -0.74 9.22 18.12
C VAL A 328 -1.64 10.43 18.35
N VAL A 329 -1.02 11.60 18.54
CA VAL A 329 -1.73 12.88 18.53
C VAL A 329 -1.32 13.66 17.31
N ALA A 330 -2.29 14.02 16.50
CA ALA A 330 -2.13 14.93 15.38
C ALA A 330 -2.67 16.30 15.74
N ARG A 331 -1.90 17.35 15.45
CA ARG A 331 -2.36 18.75 15.54
C ARG A 331 -2.26 19.41 14.19
N PHE A 332 -3.33 20.07 13.76
CA PHE A 332 -3.37 20.74 12.46
C PHE A 332 -4.42 21.84 12.41
N LEU A 333 -4.30 22.71 11.40
CA LEU A 333 -5.32 23.70 11.05
C LEU A 333 -6.16 23.16 9.90
N LEU A 334 -7.48 23.27 10.03
CA LEU A 334 -8.43 22.81 9.04
C LEU A 334 -9.21 23.99 8.46
N GLU A 335 -9.08 24.20 7.15
CA GLU A 335 -9.86 25.18 6.41
C GLU A 335 -11.20 24.59 5.99
N ILE A 336 -12.26 25.29 6.34
CA ILE A 336 -13.65 24.90 6.11
C ILE A 336 -14.32 25.99 5.26
N ASP A 337 -14.93 25.58 4.16
CA ASP A 337 -15.78 26.43 3.33
C ASP A 337 -17.13 26.66 4.01
N THR A 338 -17.45 27.90 4.32
CA THR A 338 -18.72 28.27 4.97
C THR A 338 -19.81 28.65 3.96
N GLY A 339 -19.52 28.55 2.66
CA GLY A 339 -20.35 29.06 1.58
C GLY A 339 -20.05 30.52 1.24
N SER A 340 -20.57 30.97 0.09
CA SER A 340 -20.43 32.34 -0.43
C SER A 340 -18.99 32.82 -0.66
N GLY A 341 -18.04 31.89 -0.82
CA GLY A 341 -16.61 32.19 -1.02
C GLY A 341 -15.86 32.58 0.25
N ALA A 342 -16.46 32.37 1.42
CA ALA A 342 -15.81 32.57 2.72
C ALA A 342 -15.26 31.25 3.28
N HIS A 343 -14.12 31.34 3.97
CA HIS A 343 -13.50 30.22 4.65
C HIS A 343 -13.32 30.56 6.13
N THR A 344 -13.55 29.58 6.99
CA THR A 344 -13.11 29.63 8.39
C THR A 344 -11.98 28.64 8.60
N THR A 345 -11.12 28.91 9.58
CA THR A 345 -10.09 27.97 10.00
C THR A 345 -10.35 27.56 11.44
N VAL A 346 -10.25 26.27 11.71
CA VAL A 346 -10.31 25.72 13.07
C VAL A 346 -9.00 25.00 13.40
N SER A 347 -8.64 25.00 14.68
CA SER A 347 -7.57 24.17 15.23
C SER A 347 -8.14 22.80 15.57
N ILE A 348 -7.48 21.75 15.10
CA ILE A 348 -7.86 20.37 15.38
C ILE A 348 -6.74 19.69 16.16
N THR A 349 -7.11 19.00 17.23
CA THR A 349 -6.30 17.97 17.88
C THR A 349 -7.01 16.62 17.76
N GLU A 350 -6.47 15.69 17.00
CA GLU A 350 -6.97 14.31 16.92
C GLU A 350 -6.06 13.36 17.71
N HIS A 351 -6.64 12.61 18.63
CA HIS A 351 -6.01 11.52 19.36
C HIS A 351 -6.43 10.19 18.72
N PHE A 352 -5.46 9.35 18.40
CA PHE A 352 -5.65 8.02 17.84
C PHE A 352 -5.09 6.99 18.81
N ASP A 353 -5.85 5.92 19.07
CA ASP A 353 -5.33 4.68 19.65
C ASP A 353 -5.14 3.63 18.54
N ILE A 354 -3.90 3.20 18.35
CA ILE A 354 -3.46 2.32 17.25
C ILE A 354 -2.59 1.21 17.85
N PRO A 355 -3.18 0.15 18.43
CA PRO A 355 -2.41 -0.91 19.08
C PRO A 355 -1.55 -1.69 18.07
N ALA A 356 -2.15 -2.13 16.96
CA ALA A 356 -1.51 -2.94 15.93
C ALA A 356 -2.30 -2.84 14.61
N GLY A 357 -1.69 -2.28 13.55
CA GLY A 357 -2.20 -2.32 12.17
C GLY A 357 -3.55 -1.64 11.86
N GLU A 358 -4.33 -1.27 12.88
CA GLU A 358 -5.70 -0.72 12.78
C GLU A 358 -5.95 0.37 13.82
N ILE A 359 -6.71 1.42 13.45
CA ILE A 359 -7.15 2.48 14.36
C ILE A 359 -8.35 1.96 15.16
N ARG A 360 -8.27 1.97 16.50
CA ARG A 360 -9.37 1.53 17.39
C ARG A 360 -10.20 2.67 17.94
N SER A 361 -9.61 3.84 18.17
CA SER A 361 -10.41 4.99 18.59
C SER A 361 -9.84 6.28 18.08
N ILE A 362 -10.75 7.23 17.85
CA ILE A 362 -10.43 8.59 17.42
C ILE A 362 -11.18 9.56 18.31
N LEU A 363 -10.45 10.44 18.98
CA LEU A 363 -11.01 11.56 19.73
C LEU A 363 -10.53 12.86 19.08
N ALA A 364 -11.47 13.65 18.56
CA ALA A 364 -11.18 14.93 17.96
C ALA A 364 -11.64 16.07 18.87
N ILE A 365 -10.74 17.01 19.11
CA ILE A 365 -11.00 18.30 19.75
C ILE A 365 -10.92 19.35 18.65
N ILE A 366 -12.01 20.09 18.48
CA ILE A 366 -12.18 21.10 17.43
C ILE A 366 -12.37 22.45 18.12
N GLU A 367 -11.43 23.36 17.91
CA GLU A 367 -11.40 24.67 18.55
C GLU A 367 -11.43 25.77 17.48
N PRO A 368 -12.23 26.83 17.63
CA PRO A 368 -12.14 28.01 16.78
C PRO A 368 -10.72 28.59 16.85
N LEU A 369 -10.16 29.00 15.71
CA LEU A 369 -8.94 29.79 15.77
C LEU A 369 -9.27 31.14 16.42
N SER A 370 -8.62 31.45 17.54
CA SER A 370 -8.69 32.80 18.10
C SER A 370 -7.94 33.73 17.14
N GLU A 371 -8.54 34.84 16.72
CA GLU A 371 -7.77 35.92 16.10
C GLU A 371 -6.83 36.48 17.18
N GLU A 372 -5.52 36.26 17.03
CA GLU A 372 -4.49 36.97 17.82
C GLU A 372 -4.29 38.41 17.33
#